data_AF-A0A7J2NKR2-F1
#
_entry.id   AF-A0A7J2NKR2-F1
#
_cell.length_a   1.000
_cell.length_b   1.000
_cell.length_c   1.000
_cell.angle_alpha   90.00
_cell.angle_beta   90.00
_cell.angle_gamma   90.00
#
_symmetry.space_group_name_H-M   'P 1'
#
loop_
_entity.id
_entity.type
_entity.pdbx_description
1 polymer ?
#
loop_
_entity_poly.entity_id
_entity_poly.type
_entity_poly.pdbx_seq_one_letter_code
_entity_poly.pdbx_strand_id
1 'polypeptide(L)'
;MRDIIIPIGGTRPPEPDNQCSLCKRTVPPSQLTRCPRCKQLFCRSCITEDLRDGEYLVCLNCARRYVAPTPAFKGKYTPLTLYLSNKAKWTTWVKLHFSQIEGIIGKELPASAHKSPEWWTKENSVRAQAWQSIGWNIKEANIEEKTVIFTRPNIVKPEKKNKPKKTSPLVSLPEYKPRKMKTPSLTRIAIAQARLENVSRRKSSMRKYRGKFRPKTAYEKRLWKTDEKP
;
A
#
# COMPACT_ATOMS: atom_id res chain seq x y z
N MET A 1 -5.75 -9.78 -71.56
CA MET A 1 -5.36 -9.65 -70.14
C MET A 1 -6.62 -9.90 -69.34
N ARG A 2 -6.65 -10.99 -68.56
CA ARG A 2 -7.80 -11.38 -67.74
C ARG A 2 -7.54 -10.83 -66.36
N ASP A 3 -8.34 -9.87 -65.93
CA ASP A 3 -8.28 -9.37 -64.57
C ASP A 3 -8.83 -10.44 -63.62
N ILE A 4 -7.99 -10.77 -62.65
CA ILE A 4 -8.18 -11.86 -61.71
C ILE A 4 -9.19 -11.41 -60.65
N ILE A 5 -10.21 -12.24 -60.48
CA ILE A 5 -11.31 -12.14 -59.51
C ILE A 5 -10.74 -12.09 -58.08
N ILE A 6 -11.11 -11.07 -57.30
CA ILE A 6 -10.79 -10.97 -55.87
C ILE A 6 -11.76 -11.87 -55.09
N PRO A 7 -11.30 -12.87 -54.32
CA PRO A 7 -12.18 -13.63 -53.46
C PRO A 7 -12.56 -12.83 -52.21
N ILE A 8 -13.85 -12.51 -52.12
CA ILE A 8 -14.57 -12.15 -50.90
C ILE A 8 -14.57 -13.40 -50.01
N GLY A 9 -13.96 -13.33 -48.82
CA GLY A 9 -14.09 -14.41 -47.83
C GLY A 9 -12.82 -14.65 -47.02
N GLY A 10 -12.56 -13.77 -46.06
CA GLY A 10 -11.62 -14.03 -44.98
C GLY A 10 -12.28 -13.68 -43.66
N THR A 11 -13.26 -14.46 -43.21
CA THR A 11 -13.66 -14.42 -41.80
C THR A 11 -12.45 -14.85 -40.99
N ARG A 12 -11.70 -13.89 -40.46
CA ARG A 12 -10.67 -14.17 -39.47
C ARG A 12 -11.34 -14.94 -38.32
N PRO A 13 -10.75 -16.04 -37.85
CA PRO A 13 -11.27 -16.77 -36.71
C PRO A 13 -11.40 -15.80 -35.51
N PRO A 14 -12.45 -15.90 -34.68
CA PRO A 14 -12.58 -15.05 -33.50
C PRO A 14 -11.42 -15.35 -32.54
N GLU A 15 -10.51 -14.39 -32.39
CA GLU A 15 -9.33 -14.48 -31.52
C GLU A 15 -9.59 -13.89 -30.13
N PRO A 16 -8.88 -14.39 -29.12
CA PRO A 16 -9.41 -15.15 -27.98
C PRO A 16 -10.10 -14.26 -26.95
N ASP A 17 -11.19 -14.75 -26.35
CA ASP A 17 -11.78 -14.42 -25.05
C ASP A 17 -11.36 -13.10 -24.36
N ASN A 18 -11.36 -12.00 -25.09
CA ASN A 18 -11.00 -10.67 -24.59
C ASN A 18 -12.18 -10.05 -23.84
N GLN A 19 -12.80 -10.85 -22.97
CA GLN A 19 -13.99 -10.48 -22.22
C GLN A 19 -13.59 -9.97 -20.84
N CYS A 20 -14.21 -8.85 -20.46
CA CYS A 20 -14.14 -8.40 -19.08
C CYS A 20 -14.86 -9.40 -18.17
N SER A 21 -14.20 -9.86 -17.11
CA SER A 21 -14.76 -10.89 -16.22
C SER A 21 -15.93 -10.37 -15.35
N LEU A 22 -16.14 -9.04 -15.32
CA LEU A 22 -17.28 -8.40 -14.62
C LEU A 22 -18.46 -8.12 -15.55
N CYS A 23 -18.25 -7.34 -16.61
CA CYS A 23 -19.32 -6.90 -17.50
C CYS A 23 -19.50 -7.78 -18.75
N LYS A 24 -18.64 -8.79 -18.95
CA LYS A 24 -18.62 -9.74 -20.08
C LYS A 24 -18.52 -9.09 -21.46
N ARG A 25 -18.20 -7.79 -21.54
CA ARG A 25 -17.98 -7.09 -22.81
C ARG A 25 -16.64 -7.53 -23.40
N THR A 26 -16.63 -7.77 -24.70
CA THR A 26 -15.42 -7.96 -25.51
C THR A 26 -14.74 -6.61 -25.73
N VAL A 27 -13.50 -6.47 -25.26
CA VAL A 27 -12.76 -5.22 -25.31
C VAL A 27 -11.34 -5.53 -25.82
N PRO A 28 -10.70 -4.71 -26.66
CA PRO A 28 -9.34 -4.99 -27.12
C PRO A 28 -8.37 -5.17 -25.93
N PRO A 29 -7.35 -6.04 -26.06
CA PRO A 29 -6.45 -6.43 -24.97
C PRO A 29 -5.68 -5.23 -24.36
N SER A 30 -5.44 -4.17 -25.12
CA SER A 30 -4.81 -2.93 -24.63
C SER A 30 -5.61 -2.17 -23.57
N GLN A 31 -6.91 -2.44 -23.47
CA GLN A 31 -7.81 -1.81 -22.51
C GLN A 31 -8.23 -2.76 -21.37
N LEU A 32 -7.72 -3.99 -21.39
CA LEU A 32 -7.88 -4.95 -20.31
C LEU A 32 -6.71 -4.83 -19.33
N THR A 33 -7.02 -4.78 -18.04
CA THR A 33 -6.01 -4.76 -16.98
C THR A 33 -6.23 -5.94 -16.05
N ARG A 34 -5.13 -6.53 -15.59
CA ARG A 34 -5.14 -7.66 -14.68
C ARG A 34 -5.21 -7.18 -13.24
N CYS A 35 -6.21 -7.62 -12.50
CA CYS A 35 -6.30 -7.34 -11.06
C CYS A 35 -5.23 -8.15 -10.29
N PRO A 36 -4.42 -7.54 -9.41
CA PRO A 36 -3.39 -8.26 -8.66
C PRO A 36 -3.97 -9.27 -7.65
N ARG A 37 -5.21 -9.06 -7.18
CA ARG A 37 -5.85 -9.92 -6.17
C ARG A 37 -6.51 -11.16 -6.77
N CYS A 38 -7.38 -10.98 -7.77
CA CYS A 38 -8.13 -12.09 -8.37
C CYS A 38 -7.52 -12.62 -9.68
N LYS A 39 -6.46 -11.99 -10.19
CA LYS A 39 -5.71 -12.41 -11.39
C LYS A 39 -6.51 -12.49 -12.69
N GLN A 40 -7.73 -11.95 -12.70
CA GLN A 40 -8.65 -11.91 -13.84
C GLN A 40 -8.52 -10.59 -14.60
N LEU A 41 -8.98 -10.57 -15.86
CA LEU A 41 -8.94 -9.41 -16.75
C LEU A 41 -10.24 -8.60 -16.66
N PHE A 42 -10.10 -7.28 -16.56
CA PHE A 42 -11.23 -6.34 -16.49
C PHE A 42 -10.99 -5.13 -17.38
N CYS A 43 -12.06 -4.53 -17.90
CA CYS A 43 -11.98 -3.27 -18.62
C CYS A 43 -11.80 -2.08 -17.67
N ARG A 44 -11.34 -0.94 -18.21
CA ARG A 44 -11.10 0.30 -17.45
C ARG A 44 -12.29 0.76 -16.58
N SER A 45 -13.52 0.55 -17.03
CA SER A 45 -14.73 0.90 -16.24
C SER A 45 -14.99 -0.02 -15.04
N CYS A 46 -14.40 -1.21 -15.03
CA CYS A 46 -14.61 -2.23 -14.01
C CYS A 46 -13.46 -2.31 -13.00
N ILE A 47 -12.59 -1.31 -12.99
CA ILE A 47 -11.38 -1.20 -12.18
C ILE A 47 -11.42 0.13 -11.44
N THR A 48 -10.89 0.14 -10.22
CA THR A 48 -10.76 1.30 -9.35
C THR A 48 -9.40 1.28 -8.66
N GLU A 49 -8.92 2.44 -8.21
CA GLU A 49 -7.73 2.54 -7.36
C GLU A 49 -7.97 1.90 -5.99
N ASP A 50 -6.94 1.26 -5.43
CA ASP A 50 -7.02 0.63 -4.11
C ASP A 50 -7.05 1.70 -3.01
N LEU A 51 -8.12 1.74 -2.21
CA LEU A 51 -8.39 2.75 -1.17
C LEU A 51 -7.40 2.76 0.02
N ARG A 52 -6.39 1.88 0.04
CA ARG A 52 -5.37 1.83 1.10
C ARG A 52 -4.08 2.52 0.70
N ASP A 53 -3.57 2.10 -0.45
CA ASP A 53 -2.19 2.38 -0.85
C ASP A 53 -2.15 3.28 -2.09
N GLY A 54 -3.23 3.34 -2.90
CA GLY A 54 -3.30 4.13 -4.14
C GLY A 54 -2.38 3.64 -5.26
N GLU A 55 -1.47 2.73 -4.99
CA GLU A 55 -0.44 2.25 -5.92
C GLU A 55 -0.97 1.26 -6.97
N TYR A 56 -2.07 0.56 -6.68
CA TYR A 56 -2.56 -0.54 -7.51
C TYR A 56 -4.00 -0.35 -7.97
N LEU A 57 -4.26 -0.80 -9.18
CA LEU A 57 -5.59 -0.88 -9.76
C LEU A 57 -6.24 -2.23 -9.47
N VAL A 58 -7.44 -2.21 -8.91
CA VAL A 58 -8.16 -3.40 -8.43
C VAL A 58 -9.56 -3.44 -9.03
N CYS A 59 -10.09 -4.64 -9.32
CA CYS A 59 -11.45 -4.74 -9.87
C CYS A 59 -12.53 -4.39 -8.85
N LEU A 60 -13.70 -3.95 -9.33
CA LEU A 60 -14.84 -3.54 -8.47
C LEU A 60 -15.27 -4.62 -7.48
N ASN A 61 -15.20 -5.91 -7.83
CA ASN A 61 -15.52 -6.99 -6.89
C ASN A 61 -14.50 -7.10 -5.75
N CYS A 62 -13.22 -6.93 -6.05
CA CYS A 62 -12.16 -6.94 -5.05
C CYS A 62 -12.18 -5.66 -4.20
N ALA A 63 -12.49 -4.51 -4.80
CA ALA A 63 -12.73 -3.26 -4.08
C ALA A 63 -13.95 -3.38 -3.15
N ARG A 64 -15.05 -3.97 -3.61
CA ARG A 64 -16.24 -4.23 -2.78
C ARG A 64 -15.93 -5.08 -1.54
N ARG A 65 -15.15 -6.16 -1.71
CA ARG A 65 -14.70 -7.00 -0.57
C ARG A 65 -13.87 -6.23 0.44
N TYR A 66 -13.23 -5.14 0.02
CA TYR A 66 -12.46 -4.29 0.91
C TYR A 66 -13.34 -3.26 1.65
N VAL A 67 -14.21 -2.57 0.91
CA VAL A 67 -15.11 -1.54 1.47
C VAL A 67 -16.13 -2.16 2.42
N ALA A 68 -16.68 -3.31 2.05
CA ALA A 68 -17.65 -4.05 2.84
C ALA A 68 -17.19 -5.52 2.95
N PRO A 69 -16.23 -5.83 3.83
CA PRO A 69 -15.79 -7.20 4.02
C PRO A 69 -16.96 -8.03 4.51
N THR A 70 -17.32 -9.05 3.74
CA THR A 70 -18.25 -10.08 4.21
C THR A 70 -17.60 -10.73 5.43
N PRO A 71 -18.25 -10.75 6.60
CA PRO A 71 -17.65 -11.28 7.81
C PRO A 71 -17.28 -12.75 7.56
N ALA A 72 -16.07 -13.15 7.99
CA ALA A 72 -15.61 -14.54 7.87
C ALA A 72 -16.51 -15.52 8.66
N PHE A 73 -17.23 -15.00 9.65
CA PHE A 73 -18.20 -15.74 10.45
C PHE A 73 -19.61 -15.40 9.99
N LYS A 74 -20.46 -16.42 9.80
CA LYS A 74 -21.91 -16.29 9.58
C LYS A 74 -22.61 -16.70 10.88
N GLY A 75 -23.41 -15.81 11.46
CA GLY A 75 -24.07 -16.03 12.74
C GLY A 75 -25.03 -14.89 13.05
N LYS A 76 -25.98 -15.12 13.96
CA LYS A 76 -27.02 -14.11 14.30
C LYS A 76 -26.43 -12.77 14.72
N TYR A 77 -25.29 -12.78 15.42
CA TYR A 77 -24.69 -11.59 16.00
C TYR A 77 -23.56 -10.97 15.15
N THR A 78 -23.31 -11.46 13.93
CA THR A 78 -22.19 -10.97 13.09
C THR A 78 -22.25 -9.50 12.70
N PRO A 79 -23.42 -8.85 12.54
CA PRO A 79 -23.45 -7.42 12.30
C PRO A 79 -22.93 -6.63 13.51
N LEU A 80 -23.29 -7.08 14.72
CA LEU A 80 -22.82 -6.48 15.97
C LEU A 80 -21.31 -6.64 16.13
N THR A 81 -20.78 -7.81 15.78
CA THR A 81 -19.33 -8.06 15.84
C THR A 81 -18.57 -7.13 14.88
N LEU A 82 -19.04 -6.99 13.64
CA LEU A 82 -18.46 -6.05 12.67
C LEU A 82 -18.52 -4.61 13.17
N TYR A 83 -19.65 -4.18 13.72
CA TYR A 83 -19.81 -2.84 14.27
C TYR A 83 -18.78 -2.55 15.37
N LEU A 84 -18.65 -3.45 16.35
CA LEU A 84 -17.68 -3.32 17.42
C LEU A 84 -16.23 -3.36 16.89
N SER A 85 -15.93 -4.20 15.89
CA SER A 85 -14.61 -4.25 15.27
C SER A 85 -14.20 -2.93 14.60
N ASN A 86 -15.15 -2.24 13.97
CA ASN A 86 -14.91 -0.95 13.35
C ASN A 86 -14.71 0.14 14.39
N LYS A 87 -15.55 0.16 15.45
CA LYS A 87 -15.40 1.09 16.58
C LYS A 87 -14.09 0.89 17.34
N ALA A 88 -13.57 -0.34 17.36
CA ALA A 88 -12.33 -0.69 18.03
C ALA A 88 -11.08 0.01 17.47
N LYS A 89 -11.18 0.69 16.32
CA LYS A 89 -10.11 1.52 15.77
C LYS A 89 -9.94 2.84 16.52
N TRP A 90 -11.00 3.36 17.14
CA TRP A 90 -11.03 4.71 17.71
C TRP A 90 -11.44 4.77 19.18
N THR A 91 -12.14 3.74 19.69
CA THR A 91 -12.73 3.80 21.04
C THR A 91 -12.50 2.51 21.81
N THR A 92 -12.22 2.65 23.10
CA THR A 92 -11.97 1.54 24.04
C THR A 92 -13.25 1.02 24.69
N TRP A 93 -14.28 1.87 24.82
CA TRP A 93 -15.57 1.52 25.41
C TRP A 93 -16.72 2.07 24.56
N VAL A 94 -17.85 1.38 24.53
CA VAL A 94 -19.04 1.78 23.77
C VAL A 94 -20.29 1.47 24.60
N LYS A 95 -21.09 2.50 24.90
CA LYS A 95 -22.44 2.34 25.45
C LYS A 95 -23.42 2.19 24.29
N LEU A 96 -24.21 1.13 24.27
CA LEU A 96 -25.26 0.88 23.28
C LEU A 96 -26.60 0.63 23.97
N HIS A 97 -27.67 1.17 23.41
CA HIS A 97 -29.03 0.80 23.80
C HIS A 97 -29.47 -0.50 23.13
N PHE A 98 -30.40 -1.23 23.74
CA PHE A 98 -30.93 -2.48 23.16
C PHE A 98 -31.55 -2.26 21.78
N SER A 99 -32.27 -1.14 21.59
CA SER A 99 -32.84 -0.76 20.29
C SER A 99 -31.77 -0.54 19.21
N GLN A 100 -30.62 0.05 19.57
CA GLN A 100 -29.49 0.21 18.66
C GLN A 100 -28.87 -1.14 18.31
N ILE A 101 -28.76 -2.04 19.28
CA ILE A 101 -28.23 -3.40 19.06
C ILE A 101 -29.17 -4.17 18.11
N GLU A 102 -30.47 -4.11 18.32
CA GLU A 102 -31.49 -4.72 17.45
C GLU A 102 -31.44 -4.15 16.04
N GLY A 103 -31.29 -2.82 15.90
CA GLY A 103 -31.12 -2.16 14.61
C GLY A 103 -29.84 -2.58 13.88
N ILE A 104 -28.74 -2.78 14.60
CA ILE A 104 -27.49 -3.28 14.02
C ILE A 104 -27.63 -4.75 13.58
N ILE A 105 -28.26 -5.59 14.39
CA ILE A 105 -28.46 -7.02 14.10
C ILE A 105 -29.51 -7.21 12.99
N GLY A 106 -30.48 -6.30 12.88
CA GLY A 106 -31.65 -6.43 12.02
C GLY A 106 -32.66 -7.47 12.52
N LYS A 107 -32.59 -7.84 13.81
CA LYS A 107 -33.50 -8.78 14.47
C LYS A 107 -33.70 -8.38 15.92
N GLU A 108 -34.88 -8.68 16.44
CA GLU A 108 -35.21 -8.47 17.85
C GLU A 108 -34.37 -9.38 18.77
N LEU A 109 -34.00 -8.81 19.92
CA LEU A 109 -33.33 -9.55 20.97
C LEU A 109 -34.36 -10.44 21.68
N PRO A 110 -33.98 -11.65 22.12
CA PRO A 110 -34.88 -12.51 22.88
C PRO A 110 -35.37 -11.80 24.15
N ALA A 111 -36.60 -12.09 24.59
CA ALA A 111 -37.14 -11.54 25.83
C ALA A 111 -36.23 -11.78 27.06
N SER A 112 -35.44 -12.85 27.05
CA SER A 112 -34.46 -13.13 28.09
C SER A 112 -33.32 -12.09 28.16
N ALA A 113 -32.95 -11.44 27.05
CA ALA A 113 -31.98 -10.35 27.03
C ALA A 113 -32.49 -9.09 27.75
N HIS A 114 -33.81 -8.89 27.74
CA HIS A 114 -34.49 -7.78 28.40
C HIS A 114 -34.79 -8.06 29.87
N LYS A 115 -34.82 -9.34 30.30
CA LYS A 115 -35.21 -9.72 31.66
C LYS A 115 -34.04 -10.00 32.59
N SER A 116 -32.93 -10.55 32.10
CA SER A 116 -31.81 -10.92 32.96
C SER A 116 -30.48 -10.34 32.49
N PRO A 117 -29.69 -9.72 33.39
CA PRO A 117 -28.38 -9.16 33.02
C PRO A 117 -27.37 -10.28 32.77
N GLU A 118 -27.60 -11.45 33.38
CA GLU A 118 -26.89 -12.70 33.13
C GLU A 118 -26.95 -13.14 31.66
N TRP A 119 -28.00 -12.72 30.93
CA TRP A 119 -28.06 -12.95 29.50
C TRP A 119 -26.85 -12.31 28.81
N TRP A 120 -26.38 -11.16 29.28
CA TRP A 120 -25.24 -10.48 28.69
C TRP A 120 -23.90 -11.03 29.19
N THR A 121 -23.77 -11.32 30.48
CA THR A 121 -22.50 -11.70 31.10
C THR A 121 -22.11 -13.17 30.96
N LYS A 122 -23.05 -14.08 30.65
CA LYS A 122 -22.77 -15.53 30.58
C LYS A 122 -21.74 -15.89 29.51
N GLU A 123 -20.52 -16.11 29.97
CA GLU A 123 -19.38 -16.67 29.22
C GLU A 123 -19.75 -18.09 28.76
N ASN A 124 -19.36 -18.49 27.54
CA ASN A 124 -19.73 -19.75 26.85
C ASN A 124 -21.07 -19.78 26.09
N SER A 125 -21.73 -18.65 25.88
CA SER A 125 -22.88 -18.57 24.97
C SER A 125 -22.48 -18.15 23.54
N VAL A 126 -23.21 -18.60 22.51
CA VAL A 126 -22.97 -18.23 21.10
C VAL A 126 -22.98 -16.70 20.90
N ARG A 127 -23.79 -15.99 21.70
CA ARG A 127 -23.81 -14.52 21.76
C ARG A 127 -22.52 -13.96 22.36
N ALA A 128 -22.05 -14.48 23.50
CA ALA A 128 -20.82 -14.02 24.16
C ALA A 128 -19.59 -14.21 23.28
N GLN A 129 -19.50 -15.38 22.64
CA GLN A 129 -18.44 -15.68 21.66
C GLN A 129 -18.37 -14.65 20.54
N ALA A 130 -19.49 -14.05 20.15
CA ALA A 130 -19.54 -13.08 19.06
C ALA A 130 -18.66 -11.85 19.37
N TRP A 131 -18.86 -11.18 20.51
CA TRP A 131 -18.02 -10.02 20.87
C TRP A 131 -16.67 -10.42 21.49
N GLN A 132 -16.62 -11.52 22.23
CA GLN A 132 -15.36 -12.05 22.79
C GLN A 132 -14.35 -12.43 21.70
N SER A 133 -14.80 -12.94 20.55
CA SER A 133 -13.92 -13.29 19.42
C SER A 133 -13.09 -12.12 18.89
N ILE A 134 -13.54 -10.88 19.11
CA ILE A 134 -12.84 -9.63 18.71
C ILE A 134 -12.11 -9.00 19.92
N GLY A 135 -12.16 -9.65 21.08
CA GLY A 135 -11.56 -9.18 22.33
C GLY A 135 -12.38 -8.08 23.00
N TRP A 136 -13.68 -7.99 22.73
CA TRP A 136 -14.59 -7.13 23.48
C TRP A 136 -15.27 -7.94 24.58
N ASN A 137 -15.37 -7.34 25.76
CA ASN A 137 -16.10 -7.87 26.90
C ASN A 137 -17.24 -6.91 27.27
N ILE A 138 -18.18 -7.38 28.09
CA ILE A 138 -19.24 -6.55 28.64
C ILE A 138 -18.82 -6.13 30.03
N LYS A 139 -18.80 -4.82 30.30
CA LYS A 139 -18.52 -4.28 31.63
C LYS A 139 -19.77 -4.32 32.49
N GLU A 140 -20.88 -3.86 31.94
CA GLU A 140 -22.13 -3.70 32.67
C GLU A 140 -23.31 -3.74 31.69
N ALA A 141 -24.40 -4.38 32.10
CA ALA A 141 -25.67 -4.42 31.37
C ALA A 141 -26.78 -3.96 32.31
N ASN A 142 -27.28 -2.75 32.06
CA ASN A 142 -28.37 -2.15 32.84
C ASN A 142 -29.71 -2.42 32.12
N ILE A 143 -30.59 -3.17 32.78
CA ILE A 143 -31.90 -3.55 32.24
C ILE A 143 -32.90 -2.39 32.28
N GLU A 144 -32.87 -1.58 33.34
CA GLU A 144 -33.80 -0.47 33.53
C GLU A 144 -33.63 0.58 32.42
N GLU A 145 -32.38 0.96 32.16
CA GLU A 145 -32.03 1.88 31.06
C GLU A 145 -31.99 1.18 29.68
N LYS A 146 -32.09 -0.15 29.63
CA LYS A 146 -31.88 -0.98 28.43
C LYS A 146 -30.56 -0.65 27.73
N THR A 147 -29.46 -0.60 28.49
CA THR A 147 -28.13 -0.24 27.99
C THR A 147 -27.09 -1.31 28.30
N VAL A 148 -26.15 -1.49 27.38
CA VAL A 148 -24.97 -2.36 27.55
C VAL A 148 -23.72 -1.54 27.31
N ILE A 149 -22.75 -1.67 28.22
CA ILE A 149 -21.43 -1.08 28.07
C ILE A 149 -20.46 -2.18 27.64
N PHE A 150 -20.00 -2.09 26.39
CA PHE A 150 -18.92 -2.91 25.87
C PHE A 150 -17.59 -2.25 26.20
N THR A 151 -16.64 -3.02 26.70
CA THR A 151 -15.27 -2.59 26.95
C THR A 151 -14.30 -3.53 26.28
N ARG A 152 -13.28 -2.95 25.68
CA ARG A 152 -12.12 -3.69 25.22
C ARG A 152 -11.05 -3.54 26.30
N PRO A 153 -10.60 -4.62 26.97
CA PRO A 153 -9.38 -4.51 27.75
C PRO A 153 -8.31 -3.98 26.79
N ASN A 154 -7.60 -2.92 27.18
CA ASN A 154 -6.44 -2.45 26.45
C ASN A 154 -5.43 -3.59 26.43
N ILE A 155 -5.53 -4.48 25.44
CA ILE A 155 -4.37 -5.10 24.86
C ILE A 155 -3.70 -3.90 24.23
N VAL A 156 -2.88 -3.19 25.03
CA VAL A 156 -1.75 -2.43 24.52
C VAL A 156 -1.20 -3.38 23.48
N LYS A 157 -1.46 -3.12 22.18
CA LYS A 157 -0.80 -3.89 21.14
C LYS A 157 0.64 -3.80 21.59
N PRO A 158 1.32 -4.90 21.95
CA PRO A 158 2.73 -4.78 22.18
C PRO A 158 3.19 -4.13 20.89
N GLU A 159 3.69 -2.89 20.99
CA GLU A 159 4.45 -2.32 19.92
C GLU A 159 5.36 -3.47 19.55
N LYS A 160 5.19 -4.01 18.34
CA LYS A 160 6.12 -5.01 17.86
C LYS A 160 7.40 -4.20 17.79
N LYS A 161 8.14 -4.11 18.90
CA LYS A 161 9.57 -3.90 18.90
C LYS A 161 9.99 -4.86 17.82
N ASN A 162 10.43 -4.32 16.69
CA ASN A 162 10.84 -5.10 15.54
C ASN A 162 11.97 -5.98 16.05
N LYS A 163 11.64 -7.13 16.64
CA LYS A 163 12.60 -8.15 16.99
C LYS A 163 13.07 -8.59 15.60
N PRO A 164 14.37 -8.39 15.27
CA PRO A 164 14.88 -8.82 13.99
C PRO A 164 14.47 -10.27 13.81
N LYS A 165 13.85 -10.60 12.67
CA LYS A 165 13.45 -11.96 12.34
C LYS A 165 14.65 -12.85 12.59
N LYS A 166 14.58 -13.75 13.59
CA LYS A 166 15.56 -14.82 13.72
C LYS A 166 15.42 -15.66 12.45
N THR A 167 16.39 -15.53 11.57
CA THR A 167 16.51 -16.36 10.37
C THR A 167 16.47 -17.82 10.82
N SER A 168 15.58 -18.61 10.20
CA SER A 168 15.56 -20.06 10.39
C SER A 168 16.97 -20.63 10.17
N PRO A 169 17.44 -21.60 10.99
CA PRO A 169 18.81 -22.14 10.90
C PRO A 169 19.17 -22.75 9.54
N LEU A 170 18.17 -23.02 8.70
CA LEU A 170 18.33 -23.79 7.47
C LEU A 170 18.70 -22.97 6.23
N VAL A 171 18.75 -21.63 6.31
CA VAL A 171 19.23 -20.78 5.21
C VAL A 171 20.04 -19.63 5.80
N SER A 172 21.27 -19.91 6.22
CA SER A 172 22.28 -18.88 6.34
C SER A 172 22.71 -18.49 4.93
N LEU A 173 22.27 -17.31 4.47
CA LEU A 173 22.92 -16.69 3.31
C LEU A 173 24.40 -16.52 3.68
N PRO A 174 25.34 -16.92 2.80
CA PRO A 174 26.76 -16.73 3.07
C PRO A 174 27.02 -15.25 3.34
N GLU A 175 27.74 -14.98 4.43
CA GLU A 175 27.99 -13.64 4.91
C GLU A 175 28.66 -12.81 3.81
N TYR A 176 28.01 -11.69 3.42
CA TYR A 176 28.50 -10.87 2.32
C TYR A 176 29.86 -10.27 2.72
N LYS A 177 30.94 -10.81 2.13
CA LYS A 177 32.28 -10.23 2.25
C LYS A 177 32.45 -9.22 1.13
N PRO A 178 32.40 -7.89 1.39
CA PRO A 178 32.65 -6.90 0.36
C PRO A 178 34.03 -7.17 -0.26
N ARG A 179 34.11 -7.19 -1.59
CA ARG A 179 35.39 -7.38 -2.29
C ARG A 179 36.34 -6.27 -1.84
N LYS A 180 37.44 -6.64 -1.17
CA LYS A 180 38.53 -5.70 -0.85
C LYS A 180 39.04 -5.12 -2.16
N MET A 181 38.86 -3.81 -2.35
CA MET A 181 39.40 -3.10 -3.52
C MET A 181 40.93 -3.19 -3.46
N LYS A 182 41.55 -3.74 -4.52
CA LYS A 182 43.01 -3.80 -4.60
C LYS A 182 43.55 -2.38 -4.78
N THR A 183 44.49 -1.98 -3.94
CA THR A 183 45.23 -0.73 -4.15
C THR A 183 46.02 -0.80 -5.46
N PRO A 184 46.15 0.32 -6.20
CA PRO A 184 46.93 0.33 -7.43
C PRO A 184 48.40 0.02 -7.13
N SER A 185 49.09 -0.66 -8.06
CA SER A 185 50.53 -0.91 -7.95
C SER A 185 51.32 0.40 -7.94
N LEU A 186 52.51 0.39 -7.34
CA LEU A 186 53.42 1.55 -7.34
C LEU A 186 53.70 2.06 -8.77
N THR A 187 53.80 1.15 -9.74
CA THR A 187 53.93 1.47 -11.17
C THR A 187 52.71 2.22 -11.72
N ARG A 188 51.48 1.85 -11.35
CA ARG A 188 50.26 2.58 -11.77
C ARG A 188 50.20 3.98 -11.16
N ILE A 189 50.62 4.13 -9.91
CA ILE A 189 50.67 5.43 -9.23
C ILE A 189 51.69 6.33 -9.93
N ALA A 190 52.89 5.82 -10.20
CA ALA A 190 53.95 6.57 -10.90
C ALA A 190 53.51 7.00 -12.32
N ILE A 191 52.87 6.10 -13.08
CA ILE A 191 52.32 6.43 -14.41
C ILE A 191 51.26 7.55 -14.31
N ALA A 192 50.40 7.50 -13.30
CA ALA A 192 49.38 8.54 -13.08
C ALA A 192 50.01 9.90 -12.73
N GLN A 193 51.04 9.90 -11.87
CA GLN A 193 51.80 11.11 -11.51
C GLN A 193 52.50 11.71 -12.73
N ALA A 194 53.21 10.90 -13.52
CA ALA A 194 53.86 11.35 -14.75
C ALA A 194 52.87 11.92 -15.77
N ARG A 195 51.66 11.33 -15.87
CA ARG A 195 50.59 11.85 -16.72
C ARG A 195 50.08 13.21 -16.22
N LEU A 196 49.88 13.37 -14.92
CA LEU A 196 49.48 14.65 -14.33
C LEU A 196 50.53 15.74 -14.58
N GLU A 197 51.81 15.43 -14.45
CA GLU A 197 52.89 16.36 -14.79
C GLU A 197 52.95 16.71 -16.27
N ASN A 198 52.71 15.75 -17.16
CA ASN A 198 52.67 16.05 -18.59
C ASN A 198 51.49 16.97 -18.95
N VAL A 199 50.34 16.77 -18.29
CA VAL A 199 49.19 17.66 -18.43
C VAL A 199 49.51 19.05 -17.87
N SER A 200 50.19 19.16 -16.72
CA SER A 200 50.58 20.45 -16.15
C SER A 200 51.58 21.18 -17.04
N ARG A 201 52.60 20.48 -17.57
CA ARG A 201 53.55 21.01 -18.55
C ARG A 201 52.87 21.46 -19.83
N ARG A 202 51.87 20.72 -20.34
CA ARG A 202 51.09 21.11 -21.51
C ARG A 202 50.21 22.34 -21.24
N LYS A 203 49.66 22.46 -20.03
CA LYS A 203 48.90 23.64 -19.61
C LYS A 203 49.80 24.88 -19.45
N SER A 204 51.01 24.73 -18.93
CA SER A 204 51.96 25.83 -18.80
C SER A 204 52.62 26.21 -20.14
N SER A 205 52.75 25.26 -21.07
CA SER A 205 53.27 25.48 -22.43
C SER A 205 52.21 25.92 -23.45
N MET A 206 50.91 25.97 -23.08
CA MET A 206 49.92 26.62 -23.92
C MET A 206 50.38 28.04 -24.22
N ARG A 207 50.57 28.33 -25.52
CA ARG A 207 51.03 29.61 -26.04
C ARG A 207 50.23 30.73 -25.36
N LYS A 208 50.89 31.48 -24.47
CA LYS A 208 50.45 32.83 -24.12
C LYS A 208 50.49 33.61 -25.42
N TYR A 209 49.34 33.82 -26.06
CA TYR A 209 49.25 34.76 -27.17
C TYR A 209 49.84 36.09 -26.71
N ARG A 210 50.96 36.51 -27.30
CA ARG A 210 51.46 37.89 -27.18
C ARG A 210 50.51 38.76 -28.01
N GLY A 211 49.43 39.22 -27.39
CA GLY A 211 48.42 40.02 -28.05
C GLY A 211 47.48 40.64 -27.02
N LYS A 212 47.66 41.96 -26.83
CA LYS A 212 46.93 42.90 -25.96
C LYS A 212 45.57 42.39 -25.44
N PHE A 213 45.49 42.21 -24.13
CA PHE A 213 44.22 42.21 -23.39
C PHE A 213 43.42 43.43 -23.87
N ARG A 214 42.19 43.21 -24.37
CA ARG A 214 41.28 44.30 -24.69
C ARG A 214 41.13 45.15 -23.42
N PRO A 215 41.39 46.47 -23.44
CA PRO A 215 41.25 47.29 -22.24
C PRO A 215 39.79 47.21 -21.76
N LYS A 216 39.61 47.06 -20.44
CA LYS A 216 38.28 46.98 -19.81
C LYS A 216 37.41 48.15 -20.25
N THR A 217 36.18 47.87 -20.63
CA THR A 217 35.21 48.89 -21.06
C THR A 217 34.86 49.80 -19.88
N ALA A 218 34.39 51.02 -20.16
CA ALA A 218 34.06 51.99 -19.10
C ALA A 218 32.99 51.47 -18.13
N TYR A 219 32.10 50.59 -18.61
CA TYR A 219 31.08 49.92 -17.81
C TYR A 219 31.69 48.89 -16.83
N GLU A 220 32.64 48.08 -17.29
CA GLU A 220 33.33 47.07 -16.46
C GLU A 220 34.21 47.67 -15.35
N LYS A 221 34.61 48.94 -15.49
CA LYS A 221 35.33 49.68 -14.44
C LYS A 221 34.40 50.27 -13.37
N ARG A 222 33.11 50.46 -13.69
CA ARG A 222 32.10 51.04 -12.78
C ARG A 222 31.42 50.00 -11.88
N LEU A 223 31.48 48.72 -12.25
CA LEU A 223 31.00 47.65 -11.39
C LEU A 223 31.96 47.50 -10.19
N TRP A 224 31.47 47.87 -9.01
CA TRP A 224 32.13 47.59 -7.73
C TRP A 224 32.49 46.10 -7.66
N LYS A 225 33.69 45.79 -7.16
CA LYS A 225 34.08 44.40 -6.95
C LYS A 225 33.14 43.82 -5.89
N THR A 226 32.50 42.71 -6.22
CA THR A 226 31.55 42.02 -5.34
C THR A 226 32.16 41.47 -4.04
N ASP A 227 33.48 41.57 -3.89
CA ASP A 227 34.23 40.98 -2.78
C ASP A 227 34.63 41.99 -1.70
N GLU A 228 34.24 43.26 -1.81
CA GLU A 228 34.39 44.25 -0.74
C GLU A 228 33.07 44.34 0.04
N LYS A 229 33.06 43.91 1.30
CA LYS A 229 31.93 44.10 2.23
C LYS A 229 31.79 45.61 2.55
N PRO A 230 30.56 46.11 2.74
CA PRO A 230 30.29 47.54 2.91
C PRO A 230 31.00 48.15 4.11
#